data_AF-A0A7W1HVB5-F1
#
_entry.id   AF-A0A7W1HVB5-F1
#
_cell.length_a   1.000
_cell.length_b   1.000
_cell.length_c   1.000
_cell.angle_alpha   90.00
_cell.angle_beta   90.00
_cell.angle_gamma   90.00
#
_symmetry.space_group_name_H-M   'P 1'
#
loop_
_entity.id
_entity.type
_entity.pdbx_description
1 polymer ?
#
loop_
_entity_poly.entity_id
_entity_poly.type
_entity_poly.pdbx_seq_one_letter_code
_entity_poly.pdbx_strand_id
1 'polypeptide(L)' 'MSKETKLLSVIEAAEKLGVSRWRVNQFIDKGRLPAQKVGRSYVILESDLQLVENRQTGRPPKDKDEK' A
#
# COMPACT_ATOMS: atom_id res chain seq x y z
N MET A 1 1.85 -22.52 -6.58
CA MET A 1 1.55 -21.09 -6.76
C MET A 1 2.36 -20.32 -5.73
N SER A 2 3.55 -19.89 -6.11
CA SER A 2 4.50 -19.27 -5.21
C SER A 2 4.06 -17.84 -4.95
N LYS A 3 3.34 -17.60 -3.86
CA LYS A 3 3.25 -16.24 -3.31
C LYS A 3 4.67 -15.93 -2.81
N GLU A 4 5.41 -15.17 -3.61
CA GLU A 4 6.78 -14.79 -3.29
C GLU A 4 6.81 -14.12 -1.91
N THR A 5 7.64 -14.67 -1.01
CA THR A 5 7.98 -14.12 0.31
C THR A 5 8.88 -12.89 0.18
N LYS A 6 8.63 -12.06 -0.84
CA LYS A 6 9.43 -10.89 -1.14
C LYS A 6 9.04 -9.81 -0.14
N LEU A 7 10.00 -9.47 0.72
CA LEU A 7 9.91 -8.33 1.61
C LEU A 7 10.25 -7.08 0.80
N LEU A 8 9.32 -6.16 0.75
CA LEU A 8 9.45 -4.86 0.11
C LEU A 8 9.64 -3.80 1.17
N SER A 9 10.50 -2.83 0.89
CA SER A 9 10.59 -1.63 1.70
C SER A 9 9.33 -0.78 1.54
N VAL A 10 9.08 0.13 2.50
CA VAL A 10 7.98 1.10 2.41
C VAL A 10 7.96 1.84 1.08
N ILE A 11 9.12 2.16 0.52
CA ILE A 11 9.24 2.88 -0.76
C ILE A 11 8.77 2.00 -1.92
N GLU A 12 9.27 0.77 -2.03
CA GLU A 12 8.88 -0.17 -3.08
C GLU A 12 7.39 -0.53 -3.01
N ALA A 13 6.88 -0.73 -1.80
CA ALA A 13 5.46 -0.93 -1.56
C ALA A 13 4.63 0.29 -2.00
N ALA A 14 5.14 1.50 -1.75
CA ALA A 14 4.48 2.73 -2.15
C ALA A 14 4.43 2.87 -3.69
N GLU A 15 5.54 2.55 -4.37
CA GLU A 15 5.61 2.57 -5.84
C GLU A 15 4.68 1.54 -6.47
N LYS A 16 4.67 0.29 -5.97
CA LYS A 16 3.74 -0.74 -6.46
C LYS A 16 2.28 -0.38 -6.26
N LEU A 17 1.95 0.24 -5.13
CA LEU A 17 0.58 0.68 -4.84
C LEU A 17 0.21 2.00 -5.54
N GLY A 18 1.17 2.72 -6.13
CA GLY A 18 0.96 4.05 -6.70
C GLY A 18 0.62 5.12 -5.66
N VAL A 19 1.24 5.05 -4.47
CA VAL A 19 0.91 5.90 -3.31
C VAL A 19 2.13 6.57 -2.74
N SER A 20 1.94 7.58 -1.89
CA SER A 20 3.06 8.16 -1.16
C SER A 20 3.51 7.26 -0.01
N ARG A 21 4.82 7.26 0.30
CA ARG A 21 5.40 6.60 1.50
C ARG A 21 4.63 6.88 2.81
N TRP A 22 4.10 8.09 2.94
CA TRP A 22 3.34 8.52 4.11
C TRP A 22 2.00 7.79 4.23
N ARG A 23 1.37 7.50 3.08
CA ARG A 23 0.14 6.70 3.00
C ARG A 23 0.37 5.28 3.47
N VAL A 24 1.50 4.68 3.06
CA VAL A 24 1.90 3.34 3.50
C VAL A 24 2.12 3.31 5.01
N ASN A 25 2.86 4.28 5.56
CA ASN A 25 3.02 4.41 7.02
C ASN A 25 1.67 4.56 7.74
N GLN A 26 0.73 5.33 7.20
CA GLN A 26 -0.62 5.39 7.75
C GLN A 26 -1.35 4.05 7.73
N PHE A 27 -1.15 3.21 6.72
CA PHE A 27 -1.77 1.89 6.71
C PHE A 27 -1.18 0.96 7.76
N ILE A 28 0.12 1.07 7.99
CA ILE A 28 0.82 0.35 9.06
C ILE A 28 0.30 0.82 10.41
N ASP A 29 0.26 2.13 10.64
CA ASP A 29 -0.22 2.75 11.87
C ASP A 29 -1.69 2.40 12.18
N LYS A 30 -2.54 2.36 11.15
CA LYS A 30 -3.95 1.95 11.26
C LYS A 30 -4.16 0.43 11.33
N GLY A 31 -3.10 -0.38 11.26
CA GLY A 31 -3.18 -1.84 11.22
C GLY A 31 -3.88 -2.41 9.98
N ARG A 32 -3.98 -1.62 8.90
CA ARG A 32 -4.57 -2.02 7.61
C ARG A 32 -3.60 -2.77 6.72
N LEU A 33 -2.31 -2.54 6.92
CA LEU A 33 -1.23 -3.20 6.20
C LEU A 33 -0.29 -3.83 7.23
N PRO A 34 -0.17 -5.16 7.28
CA PRO A 34 0.83 -5.80 8.13
C PRO A 34 2.22 -5.44 7.63
N ALA A 35 3.04 -4.91 8.52
CA ALA A 35 4.43 -4.60 8.26
C ALA A 35 5.29 -5.04 9.43
N GLN A 36 6.49 -5.51 9.12
CA GLN A 36 7.48 -5.90 10.11
C GLN A 36 8.51 -4.77 10.26
N LYS A 37 8.81 -4.41 11.50
CA LYS A 37 9.85 -3.41 11.77
C LYS A 37 11.22 -4.08 11.73
N VAL A 38 12.06 -3.66 10.79
CA VAL A 38 13.45 -4.13 10.66
C VAL A 38 14.38 -2.93 10.89
N GLY A 39 14.95 -2.88 12.09
CA GLY A 39 15.77 -1.75 12.53
C GLY A 39 14.97 -0.44 12.61
N ARG A 40 15.30 0.52 11.74
CA ARG A 40 14.65 1.84 11.63
C ARG A 40 13.57 1.91 10.54
N SER A 41 13.41 0.86 9.74
CA SER A 41 12.50 0.85 8.61
C SER A 41 11.41 -0.21 8.79
N TYR A 42 10.28 -0.02 8.11
CA TYR A 42 9.26 -1.04 7.98
C TYR A 42 9.43 -1.79 6.66
N VAL A 43 9.27 -3.10 6.70
CA VAL A 43 9.21 -3.97 5.52
C VAL A 43 7.83 -4.61 5.46
N ILE A 44 7.31 -4.74 4.26
CA ILE A 44 5.96 -5.21 3.98
C ILE A 44 6.09 -6.41 3.05
N LEU A 45 5.31 -7.46 3.29
CA LEU A 45 5.28 -8.57 2.36
C LEU A 45 4.53 -8.15 1.10
N GLU A 46 5.08 -8.50 -0.05
CA GLU A 46 4.43 -8.22 -1.34
C GLU A 46 3.01 -8.78 -1.41
N SER A 47 2.78 -9.97 -0.83
CA SER A 47 1.46 -10.60 -0.77
C SER A 47 0.42 -9.79 0.02
N ASP A 48 0.86 -8.97 0.98
CA ASP A 48 -0.02 -8.16 1.82
C ASP A 48 -0.42 -6.85 1.15
N LEU A 49 0.27 -6.44 0.06
CA LEU A 49 -0.12 -5.25 -0.72
C LEU A 49 -1.55 -5.36 -1.26
N GLN A 50 -1.98 -6.58 -1.59
CA GLN A 50 -3.33 -6.84 -2.10
C GLN A 50 -4.43 -6.44 -1.10
N LEU A 51 -4.14 -6.43 0.22
CA LEU A 51 -5.08 -6.04 1.26
C LEU A 51 -5.48 -4.56 1.19
N VAL A 52 -4.59 -3.72 0.67
CA VAL A 52 -4.80 -2.27 0.55
C VAL A 52 -4.97 -1.81 -0.90
N GLU A 53 -4.80 -2.71 -1.86
CA GLU A 53 -4.97 -2.46 -3.29
C GLU A 53 -6.44 -2.18 -3.66
N ASN A 54 -7.38 -2.90 -3.03
CA ASN A 54 -8.82 -2.77 -3.28
C ASN A 54 -9.45 -1.57 -2.55
N ARG A 55 -8.88 -0.39 -2.77
CA ARG A 55 -9.36 0.86 -2.15
C ARG A 55 -9.92 1.81 -3.21
N GLN A 56 -11.06 2.42 -2.92
CA GLN A 56 -11.51 3.60 -3.67
C GLN A 56 -10.55 4.75 -3.35
N THR A 57 -9.63 5.05 -4.28
CA THR A 57 -8.67 6.14 -4.13
C THR A 57 -9.32 7.45 -4.58
N GLY A 58 -9.74 8.30 -3.64
CA GLY A 58 -10.11 9.70 -3.89
C GLY A 58 -11.57 10.08 -3.54
N ARG A 59 -11.86 11.39 -3.53
CA ARG A 59 -13.24 11.92 -3.61
C ARG A 59 -13.86 11.29 -4.87
N PRO A 60 -15.11 10.78 -4.83
CA PRO A 60 -15.74 10.28 -6.05
C PRO A 60 -15.54 11.32 -7.16
N PRO A 61 -15.09 10.90 -8.36
CA PRO A 61 -14.95 11.83 -9.46
C PRO A 61 -16.30 12.55 -9.60
N LYS A 62 -16.29 13.88 -9.62
CA LYS A 62 -17.45 14.60 -10.11
C LYS A 62 -17.64 14.08 -11.54
N ASP A 63 -18.78 13.45 -11.82
CA ASP A 63 -19.21 13.13 -13.17
C ASP A 63 -18.75 14.25 -14.10
N LYS A 64 -17.87 13.93 -15.04
CA LYS A 64 -17.63 14.84 -16.15
C LYS A 64 -18.88 14.67 -17.00
N ASP A 65 -19.86 15.54 -16.77
CA ASP A 65 -21.00 15.73 -17.65
C ASP A 65 -20.53 15.66 -19.11
N GLU A 66 -21.05 14.67 -19.82
CA GLU A 66 -20.92 14.48 -21.26
C GLU A 66 -21.43 15.73 -21.98
N LYS A 67 -20.57 16.37 -22.80
CA LYS A 67 -21.02 17.35 -23.78
C LYS A 67 -20.06 17.46 -24.96
#